data_AF-A0A954YT12-F1
#
_entry.id   AF-A0A954YT12-F1
#
_cell.length_a   1.000
_cell.length_b   1.000
_cell.length_c   1.000
_cell.angle_alpha   90.00
_cell.angle_beta   90.00
_cell.angle_gamma   90.00
#
_symmetry.space_group_name_H-M   'P 1'
#
loop_
_entity.id
_entity.type
_entity.pdbx_description
1 polymer ?
#
loop_
_entity_poly.entity_id
_entity_poly.type
_entity_poly.pdbx_seq_one_letter_code
_entity_poly.pdbx_strand_id
1 'polypeptide(L)'
;MIEIENEKLLSLREAARRIPSTRSGRAIHVATVYRWISRGVDGVKLEAVRVGGGLFTSVESLQRFADRCSAETAAISPNKSTARRSHQLKKAEAELDQEGI
;
A
#
# COMPACT_ATOMS: atom_id res chain seq x y z
N MET A 1 14.56 1.71 10.06
CA MET A 1 15.35 2.95 9.88
C MET A 1 16.18 2.75 8.63
N ILE A 2 16.34 3.78 7.78
CA ILE A 2 17.12 3.68 6.53
C ILE A 2 18.62 3.68 6.83
N GLU A 3 19.35 2.72 6.27
CA GLU A 3 20.81 2.67 6.26
C GLU A 3 21.37 3.24 4.95
N ILE A 4 21.87 4.48 4.97
CA ILE A 4 22.26 5.24 3.77
C ILE A 4 23.39 4.55 2.98
N GLU A 5 24.30 3.83 3.65
CA GLU A 5 25.46 3.19 3.03
C GLU A 5 25.11 1.89 2.30
N ASN A 6 24.07 1.18 2.75
CA ASN A 6 23.72 -0.17 2.29
C ASN A 6 22.43 -0.23 1.48
N GLU A 7 21.51 0.73 1.68
CA GLU A 7 20.21 0.74 1.02
C GLU A 7 20.20 1.58 -0.26
N LYS A 8 19.36 1.19 -1.22
CA LYS A 8 19.21 1.93 -2.47
C LYS A 8 18.25 3.11 -2.29
N LEU A 9 18.81 4.30 -2.07
CA LEU A 9 18.03 5.53 -1.95
C LEU A 9 17.27 5.87 -3.24
N LEU A 10 16.06 6.39 -3.05
CA LEU A 10 15.15 6.85 -4.08
C LEU A 10 14.58 8.21 -3.69
N SER A 11 14.55 9.14 -4.64
CA SER A 11 13.70 10.31 -4.54
C SER A 11 12.22 9.90 -4.48
N LEU A 12 11.36 10.76 -3.96
CA LEU A 12 9.92 10.46 -3.90
C LEU A 12 9.30 10.22 -5.29
N ARG A 13 9.86 10.83 -6.34
CA ARG A 13 9.43 10.62 -7.73
C ARG A 13 9.84 9.25 -8.26
N GLU A 14 11.02 8.76 -7.89
CA GLU A 14 11.46 7.42 -8.25
C GLU A 14 10.68 6.34 -7.50
N ALA A 15 10.44 6.55 -6.20
CA ALA A 15 9.59 5.68 -5.41
C ALA A 15 8.18 5.56 -6.01
N ALA A 16 7.58 6.68 -6.42
CA ALA A 16 6.26 6.71 -7.06
C ALA A 16 6.18 5.90 -8.36
N ARG A 17 7.28 5.85 -9.14
CA ARG A 17 7.38 5.08 -10.40
C ARG A 17 7.66 3.60 -10.18
N ARG A 18 8.26 3.22 -9.06
CA ARG A 18 8.54 1.82 -8.69
C ARG A 18 7.28 1.05 -8.31
N ILE A 19 6.26 1.75 -7.83
CA ILE A 19 5.04 1.12 -7.32
C ILE A 19 4.16 0.69 -8.49
N PRO A 20 3.67 -0.57 -8.49
CA PRO A 20 2.76 -1.05 -9.52
C PRO A 20 1.55 -0.15 -9.67
N SER A 21 1.22 0.21 -10.92
CA SER A 21 0.04 1.02 -11.19
C SER A 21 -1.24 0.18 -11.11
N THR A 22 -2.20 0.62 -10.31
CA THR A 22 -3.56 0.07 -10.28
C THR A 22 -4.55 0.80 -11.19
N ARG A 23 -4.18 1.96 -11.75
CA ARG A 23 -5.04 2.80 -12.60
C ARG A 23 -4.47 2.96 -14.01
N SER A 24 -4.79 2.00 -14.88
CA SER A 24 -4.47 2.07 -16.32
C SER A 24 -2.98 2.32 -16.62
N GLY A 25 -2.10 1.62 -15.90
CA GLY A 25 -0.64 1.72 -16.09
C GLY A 25 0.02 3.03 -15.61
N ARG A 26 -0.74 4.00 -15.08
CA ARG A 26 -0.18 5.28 -14.62
C ARG A 26 0.40 5.17 -13.20
N ALA A 27 1.67 5.54 -13.06
CA ALA A 27 2.34 5.62 -11.76
C ALA A 27 1.55 6.47 -10.76
N ILE A 28 1.68 6.15 -9.47
CA ILE A 28 1.03 6.93 -8.43
C ILE A 28 1.62 8.35 -8.36
N HIS A 29 0.84 9.31 -7.86
CA HIS A 29 1.35 10.67 -7.70
C HIS A 29 2.35 10.76 -6.54
N VAL A 30 3.37 11.60 -6.66
CA VAL A 30 4.42 11.82 -5.63
C VAL A 30 3.82 12.21 -4.27
N ALA A 31 2.71 12.95 -4.28
CA ALA A 31 1.99 13.33 -3.06
C ALA A 31 1.47 12.11 -2.27
N THR A 32 1.26 10.96 -2.91
CA THR A 32 0.91 9.71 -2.22
C THR A 32 2.08 9.18 -1.39
N VAL A 33 3.28 9.16 -1.96
CA VAL A 33 4.50 8.76 -1.24
C VAL A 33 4.76 9.72 -0.07
N TYR A 34 4.62 11.03 -0.31
CA TYR A 34 4.75 12.03 0.76
C TYR A 34 3.72 11.83 1.89
N ARG A 35 2.47 11.47 1.55
CA ARG A 35 1.43 11.15 2.54
C ARG A 35 1.80 9.91 3.36
N TRP A 36 2.35 8.86 2.75
CA TRP A 36 2.79 7.67 3.49
C TRP A 36 3.92 7.97 4.48
N ILE A 37 4.81 8.90 4.15
CA ILE A 37 5.88 9.34 5.05
C ILE A 37 5.31 10.18 6.20
N SER A 38 4.49 11.18 5.89
CA SER A 38 4.00 12.14 6.89
C SER A 38 2.88 11.58 7.78
N ARG A 39 1.86 10.98 7.16
CA ARG A 39 0.63 10.50 7.82
C ARG A 39 0.61 8.98 7.96
N GLY A 40 1.17 8.26 6.99
CA GLY A 40 1.04 6.80 6.90
C GLY A 40 -0.24 6.35 6.20
N VAL A 41 -0.45 5.04 6.20
CA VAL A 41 -1.67 4.34 5.79
C VAL A 41 -1.93 3.23 6.80
N ASP A 42 -3.15 3.14 7.31
CA ASP A 42 -3.54 2.12 8.30
C ASP A 42 -2.57 2.01 9.49
N GLY A 43 -2.11 3.15 10.00
CA GLY A 43 -1.16 3.22 11.13
C GLY A 43 0.31 2.97 10.76
N VAL A 44 0.60 2.49 9.55
CA VAL A 44 1.96 2.21 9.07
C VAL A 44 2.53 3.42 8.33
N LYS A 45 3.74 3.86 8.70
CA LYS A 45 4.45 4.96 8.02
C LYS A 45 5.61 4.45 7.19
N LEU A 46 5.82 5.10 6.04
CA LEU A 46 6.98 4.86 5.17
C LEU A 46 8.21 5.57 5.75
N GLU A 47 9.33 4.84 5.84
CA GLU A 47 10.59 5.41 6.30
C GLU A 47 11.18 6.36 5.26
N ALA A 48 11.76 7.46 5.74
CA ALA A 48 12.40 8.46 4.91
C ALA A 48 13.59 9.09 5.62
N VAL A 49 14.55 9.60 4.84
CA VAL A 49 15.77 10.23 5.32
C VAL A 49 16.01 11.53 4.57
N ARG A 50 16.54 12.54 5.27
CA ARG A 50 16.97 13.81 4.66
C ARG A 50 18.47 13.78 4.41
N VAL A 51 18.88 13.98 3.15
CA VAL A 51 20.29 14.00 2.73
C VAL A 51 20.48 15.15 1.74
N GLY A 52 21.48 16.01 1.94
CA GLY A 52 21.77 17.11 1.00
C GLY A 52 20.58 18.04 0.70
N GLY A 53 19.68 18.25 1.67
CA GLY A 53 18.46 19.06 1.51
C GLY A 53 17.28 18.37 0.83
N GLY A 54 17.47 17.18 0.27
CA GLY A 54 16.41 16.36 -0.32
C GLY A 54 15.79 15.37 0.67
N LEU A 55 14.56 14.93 0.38
CA LEU A 55 13.88 13.86 1.11
C LEU A 55 13.86 12.59 0.25
N PHE A 56 14.40 11.51 0.82
CA PHE A 56 14.58 10.23 0.15
C PHE A 56 13.91 9.12 0.95
N THR A 57 13.52 8.06 0.26
CA THR A 57 13.21 6.74 0.85
C THR A 57 14.15 5.71 0.24
N SER A 58 13.98 4.43 0.53
CA SER A 58 14.77 3.37 -0.08
C SER A 58 13.90 2.24 -0.63
N VAL A 59 14.48 1.40 -1.48
CA VAL A 59 13.79 0.20 -1.99
C VAL A 59 13.41 -0.73 -0.84
N GLU A 60 14.32 -0.90 0.10
CA GLU A 60 14.21 -1.74 1.28
C GLU A 60 13.14 -1.20 2.23
N SER A 61 13.06 0.13 2.39
CA SER A 61 11.98 0.78 3.14
C SER A 61 10.61 0.58 2.51
N LEU A 62 10.50 0.59 1.18
CA LEU A 62 9.25 0.28 0.49
C LEU A 62 8.82 -1.16 0.73
N GLN A 63 9.76 -2.11 0.75
CA GLN A 63 9.49 -3.51 1.09
C GLN A 63 8.98 -3.63 2.54
N ARG A 64 9.74 -3.11 3.53
CA ARG A 64 9.34 -3.11 4.94
C ARG A 64 7.99 -2.42 5.19
N PHE A 65 7.69 -1.40 4.40
CA PHE A 65 6.40 -0.70 4.45
C PHE A 65 5.27 -1.58 3.93
N ALA A 66 5.44 -2.21 2.77
CA ALA A 66 4.45 -3.11 2.19
C ALA A 66 4.17 -4.32 3.09
N ASP A 67 5.21 -4.92 3.68
CA ASP A 67 5.09 -6.04 4.61
C ASP A 67 4.27 -5.66 5.84
N ARG A 68 4.57 -4.50 6.45
CA ARG A 68 3.81 -3.99 7.60
C ARG A 68 2.38 -3.63 7.24
N CYS A 69 2.13 -3.00 6.08
CA CYS A 69 0.76 -2.70 5.64
C CYS A 69 -0.06 -3.98 5.46
N SER A 70 0.56 -5.04 4.92
CA SER A 70 -0.11 -6.31 4.66
C SER A 70 -0.34 -7.11 5.93
N ALA A 71 0.62 -7.11 6.87
CA ALA A 71 0.49 -7.75 8.17
C ALA A 71 -0.58 -7.05 9.04
N GLU A 72 -0.59 -5.72 9.06
CA GLU A 72 -1.58 -4.94 9.82
C GLU A 72 -2.98 -5.12 9.24
N THR A 73 -3.11 -5.15 7.91
CA THR A 73 -4.39 -5.47 7.25
C THR A 73 -4.89 -6.86 7.65
N ALA A 74 -4.00 -7.84 7.79
CA ALA A 74 -4.37 -9.18 8.26
C ALA A 74 -4.76 -9.20 9.76
N ALA A 75 -4.12 -8.38 10.59
CA ALA A 75 -4.39 -8.27 12.02
C ALA A 75 -5.71 -7.52 12.35
N ILE A 76 -6.12 -6.55 11.51
CA ILE A 76 -7.37 -5.78 11.65
C ILE A 76 -8.64 -6.62 11.30
N SER A 77 -8.49 -7.93 11.06
CA SER A 77 -9.51 -8.94 10.69
C SER A 77 -9.73 -9.15 9.18
N PRO A 78 -9.98 -10.40 8.75
CA PRO A 78 -10.07 -10.82 7.34
C PRO A 78 -11.33 -10.35 6.59
N ASN A 79 -12.13 -9.45 7.19
CA ASN A 79 -13.50 -9.18 6.74
C ASN A 79 -13.76 -7.73 6.28
N LYS A 80 -12.73 -6.93 5.97
CA LYS A 80 -12.92 -5.71 5.18
C LYS A 80 -12.83 -6.01 3.70
N SER A 81 -13.75 -6.87 3.26
CA SER A 81 -14.20 -6.84 1.88
C SER A 81 -14.80 -5.45 1.62
N THR A 82 -14.07 -4.62 0.87
CA THR A 82 -14.64 -3.50 0.13
C THR A 82 -15.89 -3.95 -0.64
N ALA A 83 -16.90 -3.09 -0.74
CA ALA A 83 -18.27 -3.23 -1.27
C ALA A 83 -18.52 -4.05 -2.58
N ARG A 84 -17.48 -4.66 -3.16
CA ARG A 84 -17.53 -5.57 -4.30
C ARG A 84 -17.88 -7.01 -3.91
N ARG A 85 -17.49 -7.52 -2.73
CA ARG A 85 -17.86 -8.88 -2.29
C ARG A 85 -19.28 -8.94 -1.72
N SER A 86 -19.82 -7.86 -1.16
CA SER A 86 -21.20 -7.83 -0.68
C SER A 86 -22.21 -8.02 -1.81
N HIS A 87 -21.89 -7.61 -3.04
CA HIS A 87 -22.72 -7.88 -4.21
C HIS A 87 -22.54 -9.31 -4.74
N GLN A 88 -21.32 -9.86 -4.66
CA GLN A 88 -21.05 -11.26 -5.05
C GLN A 88 -21.64 -12.26 -4.04
N LEU A 89 -21.60 -11.97 -2.74
CA LEU A 89 -22.23 -12.77 -1.69
C LEU A 89 -23.75 -12.75 -1.81
N LYS A 90 -24.35 -11.56 -1.98
CA LYS A 90 -25.81 -11.45 -2.21
C LYS A 90 -26.26 -12.17 -3.47
N LYS A 91 -25.45 -12.18 -4.52
CA LYS A 91 -25.77 -12.91 -5.75
C LYS A 91 -25.66 -14.42 -5.56
N ALA A 92 -24.63 -14.90 -4.85
CA ALA A 92 -24.49 -16.31 -4.51
C ALA A 92 -25.61 -16.80 -3.55
N GLU A 93 -26.00 -16.00 -2.56
CA GLU A 93 -27.12 -16.28 -1.66
C GLU A 93 -28.46 -16.34 -2.42
N ALA A 94 -28.68 -15.42 -3.37
CA ALA A 94 -29.88 -15.43 -4.21
C ALA A 94 -29.92 -16.59 -5.21
N GLU A 95 -28.76 -17.07 -5.69
CA GLU A 95 -28.67 -18.26 -6.54
C GLU A 95 -28.92 -19.55 -5.72
N LEU A 96 -28.45 -19.63 -4.47
CA LEU A 96 -28.70 -20.77 -3.57
C LEU A 96 -30.17 -20.89 -3.14
N ASP A 97 -30.82 -19.77 -2.82
CA ASP A 97 -32.26 -19.73 -2.50
C ASP A 97 -33.13 -20.11 -3.71
N GLN A 98 -32.64 -19.88 -4.93
CA GLN A 98 -33.32 -20.28 -6.16
C GLN A 98 -33.12 -21.76 -6.50
N GLU A 99 -32.02 -22.38 -6.04
CA GLU A 99 -31.71 -23.80 -6.25
C GLU A 99 -32.17 -24.73 -5.10
N GLY A 100 -32.62 -24.18 -3.97
CA GLY A 100 -33.40 -24.92 -2.98
C GLY A 100 -32.65 -26.07 -2.28
N ILE A 101 -31.45 -25.82 -1.78
CA ILE A 101 -30.74 -26.67 -0.81
C ILE A 101 -30.39 -25.85 0.43
#